data_AF-A0A7U4E9P5-F1
#
_entry.id   AF-A0A7U4E9P5-F1
#
_cell.length_a   1.000
_cell.length_b   1.000
_cell.length_c   1.000
_cell.angle_alpha   90.00
_cell.angle_beta   90.00
_cell.angle_gamma   90.00
#
_symmetry.space_group_name_H-M   'P 1'
#
loop_
_entity.id
_entity.type
_entity.pdbx_description
1 polymer ?
#
loop_
_entity_poly.entity_id
_entity_poly.type
_entity_poly.pdbx_seq_one_letter_code
_entity_poly.pdbx_strand_id
1 'polypeptide(L)'
;MKKNHQNQNLISFDLFSLFNQLTNSQDYISYKKLIASVLLKANLGFSSEQYHQFEKMTEQALKNKYDLLLNDFVISFNVDLKYGFNILVPVLISQESTNNEAISFVSHTDLKLNNFLKIFNLFITKLVDQNKIVEIFPSILIYRSKNTQSLKIAFDDKYLAVRGS
;
A
#
# COMPACT_ATOMS: atom_id res chain seq x y z
N MET A 1 10.94 -43.50 -33.06
CA MET A 1 10.13 -42.36 -33.58
C MET A 1 9.21 -41.87 -32.48
N LYS A 2 9.23 -40.54 -32.23
CA LYS A 2 8.14 -39.69 -31.66
C LYS A 2 7.71 -39.98 -30.21
N LYS A 3 7.62 -39.00 -29.30
CA LYS A 3 7.41 -37.54 -29.45
C LYS A 3 8.23 -36.77 -28.41
N ASN A 4 9.05 -35.83 -28.90
CA ASN A 4 9.41 -34.63 -28.16
C ASN A 4 8.10 -33.87 -27.88
N HIS A 5 7.66 -33.83 -26.63
CA HIS A 5 6.75 -32.79 -26.22
C HIS A 5 7.54 -31.49 -26.15
N GLN A 6 7.19 -30.62 -27.10
CA GLN A 6 7.67 -29.26 -27.22
C GLN A 6 7.66 -28.60 -25.84
N ASN A 7 8.84 -28.19 -25.36
CA ASN A 7 8.95 -27.10 -24.40
C ASN A 7 8.27 -25.91 -25.07
N GLN A 8 7.00 -25.71 -24.76
CA GLN A 8 6.35 -24.44 -25.01
C GLN A 8 7.21 -23.42 -24.29
N ASN A 9 7.74 -22.44 -25.03
CA ASN A 9 8.37 -21.26 -24.45
C ASN A 9 7.31 -20.55 -23.61
N LEU A 10 7.16 -20.98 -22.35
CA LEU A 10 6.34 -20.31 -21.38
C LEU A 10 6.96 -18.93 -21.19
N ILE A 11 6.27 -17.90 -21.67
CA ILE A 11 6.67 -16.52 -21.43
C ILE A 11 6.56 -16.33 -19.92
N SER A 12 7.70 -16.10 -19.27
CA SER A 12 7.74 -15.73 -17.85
C SER A 12 6.99 -14.40 -17.69
N PHE A 13 5.95 -14.40 -16.86
CA PHE A 13 5.23 -13.19 -16.50
C PHE A 13 5.85 -12.61 -15.24
N ASP A 14 6.46 -11.43 -15.34
CA ASP A 14 6.96 -10.70 -14.18
C ASP A 14 5.78 -10.11 -13.39
N LEU A 15 5.49 -10.72 -12.24
CA LEU A 15 4.40 -10.37 -11.33
C LEU A 15 4.50 -8.92 -10.80
N PHE A 16 5.71 -8.36 -10.76
CA PHE A 16 6.03 -7.05 -10.17
C PHE A 16 6.39 -5.99 -11.22
N SER A 17 6.39 -6.34 -12.50
CA SER A 17 6.61 -5.41 -13.62
C SER A 17 5.74 -4.15 -13.52
N LEU A 18 4.48 -4.29 -13.09
CA LEU A 18 3.58 -3.16 -12.89
C LEU A 18 4.08 -2.21 -11.79
N PHE A 19 4.53 -2.73 -10.65
CA PHE A 19 5.09 -1.90 -9.58
C PHE A 19 6.31 -1.12 -10.10
N ASN A 20 7.23 -1.80 -10.79
CA ASN A 20 8.42 -1.19 -11.37
C ASN A 20 8.09 -0.13 -12.43
N GLN A 21 7.08 -0.36 -13.26
CA GLN A 21 6.62 0.63 -14.24
C GLN A 21 6.05 1.87 -13.57
N LEU A 22 5.26 1.68 -12.50
CA LEU A 22 4.62 2.76 -11.78
C LEU A 22 5.63 3.64 -11.01
N THR A 23 6.66 3.04 -10.40
CA THR A 23 7.73 3.80 -9.68
C THR A 23 8.64 4.59 -10.62
N ASN A 24 8.80 4.15 -11.87
CA ASN A 24 9.56 4.87 -12.90
C ASN A 24 8.74 5.95 -13.64
N SER A 25 7.46 6.11 -13.33
CA SER A 25 6.59 7.12 -13.92
C SER A 25 6.92 8.53 -13.42
N GLN A 26 6.71 9.55 -14.26
CA GLN A 26 6.79 10.95 -13.85
C GLN A 26 5.68 11.35 -12.85
N ASP A 27 4.58 10.61 -12.82
CA ASP A 27 3.47 10.82 -11.90
C ASP A 27 3.69 10.20 -10.52
N TYR A 28 4.85 9.59 -10.30
CA TYR A 28 5.20 8.92 -9.06
C TYR A 28 5.57 9.89 -7.94
N ILE A 29 4.88 9.74 -6.81
CA ILE A 29 5.17 10.40 -5.54
C ILE A 29 5.64 9.33 -4.55
N SER A 30 6.92 9.38 -4.20
CA SER A 30 7.49 8.46 -3.22
C SER A 30 6.98 8.74 -1.80
N TYR A 31 7.05 7.73 -0.95
CA TYR A 31 6.66 7.77 0.45
C TYR A 31 7.37 8.90 1.18
N LYS A 32 8.68 9.06 0.96
CA LYS A 32 9.46 10.15 1.56
C LYS A 32 8.93 11.53 1.16
N LYS A 33 8.53 11.73 -0.11
CA LYS A 33 7.96 13.02 -0.58
C LYS A 33 6.58 13.26 0.02
N LEU A 34 5.73 12.23 0.09
CA LEU A 34 4.42 12.30 0.75
C LEU A 34 4.58 12.70 2.21
N ILE A 35 5.35 11.94 2.98
CA ILE A 35 5.55 12.16 4.41
C ILE A 35 6.19 13.52 4.70
N ALA A 36 7.21 13.93 3.94
CA ALA A 36 7.80 15.27 4.12
C ALA A 36 6.75 16.38 3.95
N SER A 37 5.84 16.23 2.99
CA SER A 37 4.78 17.21 2.73
C SER A 37 3.72 17.22 3.83
N VAL A 38 3.36 16.05 4.35
CA VAL A 38 2.43 15.89 5.48
C VAL A 38 3.02 16.49 6.75
N LEU A 39 4.27 16.18 7.08
CA LEU A 39 4.98 16.73 8.25
C LEU A 39 5.06 18.24 8.19
N LEU A 40 5.46 18.80 7.04
CA LEU A 40 5.51 20.24 6.81
C LEU A 40 4.14 20.88 7.07
N LYS A 41 3.07 20.31 6.50
CA LYS A 41 1.71 20.83 6.67
C LYS A 41 1.18 20.67 8.10
N ALA A 42 1.61 19.64 8.82
CA ALA A 42 1.28 19.39 10.21
C ALA A 42 2.12 20.21 11.20
N ASN A 43 3.10 20.99 10.72
CA ASN A 43 4.10 21.67 11.54
C ASN A 43 4.88 20.69 12.46
N LEU A 44 5.27 19.55 11.89
CA LEU A 44 6.05 18.50 12.54
C LEU A 44 7.34 18.23 11.77
N GLY A 45 8.27 17.52 12.40
CA GLY A 45 9.51 17.04 11.78
C GLY A 45 9.66 15.53 11.89
N PHE A 46 10.64 14.98 11.18
CA PHE A 46 10.98 13.54 11.21
C PHE A 46 11.44 13.04 12.59
N SER A 47 11.82 13.94 13.51
CA SER A 47 12.17 13.60 14.88
C SER A 47 11.00 13.77 15.86
N SER A 48 9.80 14.10 15.37
CA SER A 48 8.63 14.30 16.24
C SER A 48 8.13 12.95 16.78
N GLU A 49 7.66 12.96 18.02
CA GLU A 49 7.05 11.79 18.64
C GLU A 49 5.86 11.25 17.82
N GLN A 50 5.04 12.15 17.26
CA GLN A 50 3.88 11.79 16.45
C GLN A 50 4.29 11.02 15.20
N TYR A 51 5.37 11.44 14.52
CA TYR A 51 5.86 10.73 13.35
C TYR A 51 6.38 9.35 13.72
N HIS A 52 7.18 9.25 14.79
CA HIS A 52 7.67 7.94 15.27
C HIS A 52 6.52 7.03 15.72
N GLN A 53 5.46 7.58 16.30
CA GLN A 53 4.26 6.81 16.63
C GLN A 53 3.56 6.30 15.37
N PHE A 54 3.39 7.14 14.35
CA PHE A 54 2.88 6.73 13.04
C PHE A 54 3.74 5.63 12.39
N GLU A 55 5.07 5.74 12.47
CA GLU A 55 5.98 4.72 11.96
C GLU A 55 5.81 3.39 12.69
N LYS A 56 5.72 3.42 14.04
CA LYS A 56 5.46 2.21 14.85
C LYS A 56 4.12 1.56 14.51
N MET A 57 3.07 2.37 14.36
CA MET A 57 1.74 1.90 13.92
C MET A 57 1.82 1.22 12.55
N THR A 58 2.55 1.84 11.61
CA THR A 58 2.77 1.29 10.27
C THR A 58 3.55 -0.03 10.33
N GLU A 59 4.67 -0.07 11.05
CA GLU A 59 5.48 -1.27 11.21
C GLU A 59 4.66 -2.41 11.83
N GLN A 60 3.90 -2.11 12.89
CA GLN A 60 3.05 -3.08 13.56
C GLN A 60 1.99 -3.63 12.60
N ALA A 61 1.32 -2.79 11.82
CA ALA A 61 0.31 -3.25 10.88
C ALA A 61 0.91 -4.14 9.79
N LEU A 62 1.99 -3.69 9.15
CA LEU A 62 2.64 -4.42 8.05
C LEU A 62 3.26 -5.73 8.52
N LYS A 63 3.87 -5.75 9.71
CA LYS A 63 4.46 -6.96 10.30
C LYS A 63 3.40 -8.01 10.60
N ASN A 64 2.35 -7.62 11.33
CA ASN A 64 1.31 -8.54 11.78
C ASN A 64 0.20 -8.77 10.75
N LYS A 65 0.27 -8.10 9.58
CA LYS A 65 -0.74 -8.16 8.52
C LYS A 65 -2.12 -7.67 9.01
N TYR A 66 -2.13 -6.70 9.91
CA TYR A 66 -3.37 -6.02 10.34
C TYR A 66 -3.88 -5.10 9.24
N ASP A 67 -5.19 -4.89 9.21
CA ASP A 67 -5.82 -3.95 8.30
C ASP A 67 -5.33 -2.53 8.60
N LEU A 68 -4.98 -1.77 7.56
CA LEU A 68 -4.63 -0.36 7.64
C LEU A 68 -5.84 0.45 7.20
N LEU A 69 -6.52 1.10 8.15
CA LEU A 69 -7.75 1.85 7.88
C LEU A 69 -7.41 3.28 7.47
N LEU A 70 -7.79 3.65 6.25
CA LEU A 70 -7.72 5.02 5.72
C LEU A 70 -9.16 5.55 5.58
N ASN A 71 -9.29 6.85 5.31
CA ASN A 71 -10.61 7.49 5.21
C ASN A 71 -11.50 6.88 4.12
N ASP A 72 -10.92 6.59 2.96
CA ASP A 72 -11.67 6.22 1.75
C ASP A 72 -11.60 4.71 1.43
N PHE A 73 -10.68 3.98 2.06
CA PHE A 73 -10.43 2.56 1.81
C PHE A 73 -9.63 1.92 2.94
N VAL A 74 -9.54 0.59 2.93
CA VAL A 74 -8.70 -0.18 3.84
C VAL A 74 -7.70 -0.99 3.02
N ILE A 75 -6.44 -0.99 3.45
CA ILE A 75 -5.46 -1.97 2.95
C ILE A 75 -5.52 -3.18 3.88
N SER A 76 -5.93 -4.32 3.33
CA SER A 76 -5.98 -5.60 4.03
C SER A 76 -5.01 -6.59 3.41
N PHE A 77 -4.88 -7.78 3.99
CA PHE A 77 -3.98 -8.83 3.51
C PHE A 77 -4.76 -10.11 3.24
N ASN A 78 -4.85 -10.50 1.96
CA ASN A 78 -5.65 -11.64 1.52
C ASN A 78 -4.86 -12.56 0.60
N VAL A 79 -5.28 -13.83 0.52
CA VAL A 79 -4.71 -14.79 -0.42
C VAL A 79 -5.13 -14.43 -1.84
N ASP A 80 -4.16 -14.34 -2.75
CA ASP A 80 -4.41 -14.08 -4.16
C ASP A 80 -3.70 -15.14 -5.02
N LEU A 81 -4.51 -15.88 -5.80
CA LEU A 81 -4.07 -16.98 -6.65
C LEU A 81 -3.08 -16.56 -7.74
N LYS A 82 -3.02 -15.26 -8.08
CA LYS A 82 -2.02 -14.71 -8.98
C LYS A 82 -0.60 -14.87 -8.41
N TYR A 83 -0.45 -14.86 -7.09
CA TYR A 83 0.85 -14.96 -6.40
C TYR A 83 1.07 -16.34 -5.76
N GLY A 84 -0.01 -17.06 -5.45
CA GLY A 84 0.05 -18.46 -5.02
C GLY A 84 -1.11 -18.85 -4.09
N PHE A 85 -1.36 -20.14 -3.94
CA PHE A 85 -2.52 -20.67 -3.19
C PHE A 85 -2.53 -20.35 -1.69
N ASN A 86 -1.40 -19.95 -1.13
CA ASN A 86 -1.21 -19.63 0.28
C ASN A 86 -0.45 -18.33 0.49
N ILE A 87 -0.36 -17.46 -0.52
CA ILE A 87 0.40 -16.22 -0.43
C ILE A 87 -0.54 -15.06 -0.12
N LEU A 88 -0.38 -14.48 1.07
CA LEU A 88 -1.03 -13.25 1.47
C LEU A 88 -0.35 -12.06 0.78
N VAL A 89 -1.17 -11.16 0.28
CA VAL A 89 -0.75 -9.92 -0.38
C VAL A 89 -1.61 -8.73 0.04
N PRO A 90 -1.10 -7.50 -0.04
CA PRO A 90 -1.90 -6.29 0.15
C PRO A 90 -3.04 -6.19 -0.88
N VAL A 91 -4.24 -5.92 -0.40
CA VAL A 91 -5.44 -5.68 -1.22
C VAL A 91 -6.21 -4.47 -0.74
N LEU A 92 -7.01 -3.87 -1.63
CA LEU A 92 -7.94 -2.81 -1.26
C LEU A 92 -9.33 -3.39 -0.99
N ILE A 93 -9.89 -3.02 0.16
CA ILE A 93 -11.29 -3.32 0.52
C ILE A 93 -11.97 -2.03 1.02
N SER A 94 -13.30 -2.02 1.02
CA SER A 94 -14.10 -0.83 1.41
C SER A 94 -14.32 -0.69 2.92
N GLN A 95 -14.15 -1.78 3.66
CA GLN A 95 -14.36 -1.84 5.11
C GLN A 95 -13.42 -2.89 5.70
N GLU A 96 -13.00 -2.69 6.94
CA GLU A 96 -12.13 -3.65 7.63
C GLU A 96 -12.79 -5.03 7.76
N SER A 97 -11.96 -6.06 7.83
CA SER A 97 -12.40 -7.43 8.07
C SER A 97 -12.80 -7.62 9.52
N THR A 98 -13.92 -8.30 9.77
CA THR A 98 -14.30 -8.73 11.15
C THR A 98 -13.38 -9.80 11.72
N ASN A 99 -12.56 -10.42 10.86
CA ASN A 99 -11.71 -11.56 11.21
C ASN A 99 -10.23 -11.19 11.24
N ASN A 100 -9.90 -9.91 10.99
CA ASN A 100 -8.53 -9.40 11.10
C ASN A 100 -8.50 -8.24 12.07
N GLU A 101 -7.39 -8.09 12.79
CA GLU A 101 -7.19 -6.90 13.62
C GLU A 101 -6.82 -5.71 12.72
N ALA A 102 -7.04 -4.50 13.24
CA ALA A 102 -6.95 -3.25 12.51
C ALA A 102 -6.13 -2.19 13.24
N ILE A 103 -5.40 -1.37 12.48
CA ILE A 103 -4.80 -0.13 12.96
C ILE A 103 -5.43 1.04 12.22
N SER A 104 -6.05 1.94 13.00
CA SER A 104 -6.67 3.15 12.48
C SER A 104 -5.64 4.22 12.14
N PHE A 105 -5.62 4.63 10.87
CA PHE A 105 -4.95 5.84 10.41
C PHE A 105 -5.96 6.95 10.10
N VAL A 106 -7.21 6.81 10.56
CA VAL A 106 -8.30 7.79 10.36
C VAL A 106 -8.31 8.84 11.46
N SER A 107 -8.16 8.40 12.72
CA SER A 107 -8.14 9.30 13.87
C SER A 107 -7.32 8.72 15.03
N HIS A 108 -6.93 9.60 15.96
CA HIS A 108 -6.20 9.23 17.16
C HIS A 108 -6.58 10.14 18.33
N THR A 109 -6.40 9.68 19.57
CA THR A 109 -6.71 10.44 20.79
C THR A 109 -5.72 11.59 21.02
N ASP A 110 -4.42 11.37 20.77
CA ASP A 110 -3.43 12.44 20.68
C ASP A 110 -3.77 13.42 19.55
N LEU A 111 -3.96 14.70 19.89
CA LEU A 111 -4.45 15.72 18.96
C LEU A 111 -3.46 16.03 17.83
N LYS A 112 -2.15 15.98 18.10
CA LYS A 112 -1.13 16.29 17.09
C LYS A 112 -1.01 15.15 16.07
N LEU A 113 -1.00 13.90 16.53
CA LEU A 113 -1.04 12.72 15.67
C LEU A 113 -2.36 12.67 14.89
N ASN A 114 -3.48 12.97 15.53
CA ASN A 114 -4.77 13.05 14.85
C ASN A 114 -4.76 14.08 13.70
N ASN A 115 -4.16 15.25 13.91
CA ASN A 115 -3.99 16.25 12.85
C ASN A 115 -3.06 15.74 11.73
N PHE A 116 -1.95 15.09 12.09
CA PHE A 116 -1.06 14.45 11.12
C PHE A 116 -1.81 13.42 10.26
N LEU A 117 -2.59 12.52 10.87
CA LEU A 117 -3.36 11.49 10.17
C LEU A 117 -4.42 12.08 9.23
N LYS A 118 -5.12 13.14 9.67
CA LYS A 118 -6.07 13.87 8.80
C LYS A 118 -5.39 14.47 7.58
N ILE A 119 -4.23 15.10 7.76
CA ILE A 119 -3.45 15.67 6.66
C ILE A 119 -2.91 14.56 5.75
N PHE A 120 -2.43 13.45 6.32
CA PHE A 120 -1.96 12.29 5.57
C PHE A 120 -3.04 11.76 4.62
N ASN A 121 -4.24 11.47 5.14
CA ASN A 121 -5.37 11.02 4.31
C ASN A 121 -5.75 12.05 3.25
N LEU A 122 -5.82 13.33 3.61
CA LEU A 122 -6.13 14.41 2.67
C LEU A 122 -5.13 14.45 1.50
N PHE A 123 -3.83 14.29 1.78
CA PHE A 123 -2.81 14.28 0.75
C PHE A 123 -2.93 13.08 -0.18
N ILE A 124 -3.25 11.89 0.36
CA ILE A 124 -3.49 10.69 -0.44
C ILE A 124 -4.64 10.94 -1.41
N THR A 125 -5.82 11.32 -0.90
CA THR A 125 -7.02 11.57 -1.73
C THR A 125 -6.72 12.61 -2.81
N LYS A 126 -6.14 13.75 -2.42
CA LYS A 126 -5.81 14.84 -3.36
C LYS A 126 -4.86 14.38 -4.48
N LEU A 127 -3.80 13.65 -4.14
CA LEU A 127 -2.81 13.21 -5.12
C LEU A 127 -3.40 12.15 -6.06
N VAL A 128 -4.15 11.19 -5.53
CA VAL A 128 -4.82 10.16 -6.33
C VAL A 128 -5.85 10.78 -7.28
N ASP A 129 -6.62 11.77 -6.84
CA ASP A 129 -7.58 12.48 -7.69
C ASP A 129 -6.91 13.33 -8.77
N GLN A 130 -5.66 13.74 -8.55
CA GLN A 130 -4.79 14.33 -9.56
C GLN A 130 -4.11 13.29 -10.47
N ASN A 131 -4.58 12.03 -10.44
CA ASN A 131 -4.03 10.89 -11.19
C ASN A 131 -2.56 10.60 -10.89
N LYS A 132 -2.07 10.98 -9.70
CA LYS A 132 -0.73 10.61 -9.24
C LYS A 132 -0.70 9.17 -8.75
N ILE A 133 0.49 8.59 -8.84
CA ILE A 133 0.81 7.28 -8.29
C ILE A 133 1.50 7.55 -6.96
N VAL A 134 0.90 7.13 -5.86
CA VAL A 134 1.35 7.55 -4.52
C VAL A 134 1.81 6.33 -3.74
N GLU A 135 3.06 6.33 -3.30
CA GLU A 135 3.57 5.37 -2.33
C GLU A 135 3.14 5.81 -0.93
N ILE A 136 2.08 5.21 -0.40
CA ILE A 136 1.46 5.65 0.87
C ILE A 136 2.05 4.96 2.09
N PHE A 137 2.62 3.78 1.89
CA PHE A 137 3.47 3.06 2.83
C PHE A 137 4.67 2.49 2.05
N PRO A 138 5.80 2.15 2.70
CA PRO A 138 7.02 1.73 1.98
C PRO A 138 6.78 0.59 0.99
N SER A 139 6.98 0.80 -0.31
CA SER A 139 6.67 -0.10 -1.42
C SER A 139 5.20 -0.55 -1.55
N ILE A 140 4.24 0.27 -1.10
CA ILE A 140 2.80 0.10 -1.36
C ILE A 140 2.30 1.34 -2.08
N LEU A 141 1.88 1.16 -3.33
CA LEU A 141 1.39 2.20 -4.22
C LEU A 141 -0.12 2.16 -4.30
N ILE A 142 -0.74 3.34 -4.26
CA ILE A 142 -2.13 3.56 -4.61
C ILE A 142 -2.21 4.49 -5.81
N TYR A 143 -3.08 4.17 -6.76
CA TYR A 143 -3.27 4.94 -7.98
C TYR A 143 -4.66 4.74 -8.57
N ARG A 144 -5.11 5.68 -9.39
CA ARG A 144 -6.33 5.53 -10.19
C ARG A 144 -5.99 4.90 -11.54
N SER A 145 -6.64 3.78 -11.85
CA SER A 145 -6.46 3.06 -13.12
C SER A 145 -6.87 3.93 -14.30
N LYS A 146 -5.99 4.15 -15.28
CA LYS A 146 -6.32 4.92 -16.50
C LYS A 146 -7.48 4.28 -17.29
N ASN A 147 -7.59 2.95 -17.25
CA ASN A 147 -8.57 2.20 -18.03
C ASN A 147 -9.96 2.12 -17.36
N THR A 148 -10.00 2.02 -16.04
CA THR A 148 -11.24 1.74 -15.29
C THR A 148 -11.65 2.85 -14.33
N GLN A 149 -10.79 3.85 -14.13
CA GLN A 149 -10.94 4.93 -13.15
C GLN A 149 -11.10 4.46 -11.69
N SER A 150 -10.98 3.15 -11.45
CA SER A 150 -11.02 2.54 -10.13
C SER A 150 -9.70 2.75 -9.40
N LEU A 151 -9.78 2.87 -8.08
CA LEU A 151 -8.61 2.83 -7.22
C LEU A 151 -7.94 1.45 -7.31
N LYS A 152 -6.62 1.41 -7.38
CA LYS A 152 -5.83 0.19 -7.46
C LYS A 152 -4.62 0.27 -6.54
N ILE A 153 -4.15 -0.91 -6.16
CA ILE A 153 -2.95 -1.11 -5.38
C ILE A 153 -1.89 -1.84 -6.21
N ALA A 154 -0.64 -1.47 -6.02
CA ALA A 154 0.52 -2.23 -6.47
C ALA A 154 1.54 -2.26 -5.34
N PHE A 155 2.32 -3.33 -5.24
CA PHE A 155 3.29 -3.52 -4.17
C PHE A 155 4.48 -4.33 -4.67
N ASP A 156 5.57 -4.30 -3.91
CA ASP A 156 6.81 -5.03 -4.20
C ASP A 156 6.85 -6.42 -3.54
N ASP A 157 7.76 -7.28 -3.99
CA ASP A 157 7.86 -8.70 -3.63
C ASP A 157 8.03 -8.97 -2.12
N LYS A 158 8.61 -8.03 -1.38
CA LYS A 158 8.77 -8.10 0.09
C LYS A 158 7.45 -8.28 0.85
N TYR A 159 6.30 -8.04 0.21
CA TYR A 159 4.99 -8.21 0.81
C TYR A 159 4.36 -9.58 0.58
N LEU A 160 5.01 -10.48 -0.16
CA LEU A 160 4.57 -11.87 -0.25
C LEU A 160 4.79 -12.55 1.11
N ALA A 161 3.72 -13.03 1.73
CA ALA A 161 3.78 -13.76 2.99
C ALA A 161 3.06 -15.10 2.90
N VAL A 162 3.73 -16.19 3.31
CA VAL A 162 3.15 -17.53 3.30
C VAL A 162 2.19 -17.69 4.48
N ARG A 163 0.95 -18.07 4.21
CA ARG A 163 -0.06 -18.43 5.22
C ARG A 163 0.27 -19.81 5.81
N GLY A 164 0.57 -19.86 7.11
CA GLY A 164 0.74 -21.11 7.87
C GLY A 164 2.18 -21.64 7.94
N SER A 165 3.15 -20.76 8.23
CA SER A 165 4.50 -21.19 8.66
C SER A 165 4.47 -21.66 10.11
#